data_AF-A0A1G6YHV1-F1
#
_entry.id   AF-A0A1G6YHV1-F1
#
_cell.length_a   1.000
_cell.length_b   1.000
_cell.length_c   1.000
_cell.angle_alpha   90.00
_cell.angle_beta   90.00
_cell.angle_gamma   90.00
#
_symmetry.space_group_name_H-M   'P 1'
#
loop_
_entity.id
_entity.type
_entity.pdbx_description
1 polymer ?
#
loop_
_entity_poly.entity_id
_entity_poly.type
_entity_poly.pdbx_seq_one_letter_code
_entity_poly.pdbx_strand_id
1 'polypeptide(L)'
;MRELDVIELLNRQIEAVKAERDALLEETPANGCAPEPVRMLLGLKGIGPGFAGALWSKGLFRKFANRRQVAAYAGLAPTPWNSGTINHEQGVSKAGTPPSARHFRGNGLALAAAST
;
A
#
# COMPACT_ATOMS: atom_id res chain seq x y z
N MET A 1 -10.13 39.12 -10.37
CA MET A 1 -9.14 39.39 -9.32
C MET A 1 -9.17 38.35 -8.18
N ARG A 2 -10.32 37.81 -7.73
CA ARG A 2 -10.36 36.95 -6.53
C ARG A 2 -9.77 35.53 -6.64
N GLU A 3 -9.74 34.92 -7.83
CA GLU A 3 -9.35 33.50 -7.97
C GLU A 3 -7.85 33.26 -7.75
N LEU A 4 -7.00 34.20 -8.19
CA LEU A 4 -5.55 34.12 -7.98
C LEU A 4 -5.21 34.24 -6.49
N ASP A 5 -5.85 35.18 -5.78
CA ASP A 5 -5.67 35.37 -4.34
C ASP A 5 -6.04 34.11 -3.54
N VAL A 6 -7.08 33.38 -3.96
CA VAL A 6 -7.51 32.12 -3.34
C VAL A 6 -6.47 31.02 -3.58
N ILE A 7 -5.97 30.89 -4.80
CA ILE A 7 -4.93 29.89 -5.13
C ILE A 7 -3.66 30.16 -4.32
N GLU A 8 -3.25 31.43 -4.21
CA GLU A 8 -2.09 31.81 -3.41
C GLU A 8 -2.29 31.50 -1.93
N LEU A 9 -3.48 31.79 -1.39
CA LEU A 9 -3.82 31.46 -0.01
C LEU A 9 -3.74 29.94 0.24
N LEU A 10 -4.37 29.13 -0.63
CA LEU A 10 -4.37 27.68 -0.49
C LEU A 10 -2.97 27.10 -0.63
N ASN A 11 -2.15 27.61 -1.54
CA ASN A 11 -0.76 27.18 -1.67
C ASN A 11 0.03 27.47 -0.39
N ARG A 12 -0.13 28.65 0.22
CA ARG A 12 0.52 28.95 1.51
C ARG A 12 0.09 28.00 2.62
N GLN A 13 -1.20 27.68 2.70
CA GLN A 13 -1.72 26.72 3.68
C GLN A 13 -1.18 25.30 3.45
N ILE A 14 -1.14 24.85 2.20
CA ILE A 14 -0.58 23.55 1.82
C ILE A 14 0.89 23.47 2.20
N GLU A 15 1.68 24.50 1.91
CA GLU A 15 3.10 24.53 2.27
C GLU A 15 3.31 24.55 3.79
N ALA A 16 2.49 25.27 4.55
CA ALA A 16 2.53 25.24 6.01
C ALA A 16 2.31 23.82 6.56
N VAL A 17 1.26 23.13 6.10
CA VAL A 17 0.96 21.75 6.52
C VAL A 17 2.06 20.76 6.09
N LYS A 18 2.65 20.95 4.91
CA LYS A 18 3.78 20.13 4.45
C LYS A 18 5.00 20.32 5.37
N ALA A 19 5.32 21.57 5.72
CA ALA A 19 6.44 21.88 6.60
C ALA A 19 6.25 21.27 8.00
N GLU A 20 5.05 21.37 8.59
CA GLU A 20 4.72 20.74 9.87
C GLU A 20 4.92 19.21 9.82
N ARG A 21 4.42 18.55 8.77
CA ARG A 21 4.62 17.10 8.58
C ARG A 21 6.11 16.75 8.46
N ASP A 22 6.84 17.51 7.66
CA ASP A 22 8.25 17.22 7.38
C ASP A 22 9.10 17.46 8.64
N ALA A 23 8.78 18.47 9.45
CA ALA A 23 9.38 18.68 10.77
C ALA A 23 9.14 17.47 11.71
N LEU A 24 7.91 16.95 11.78
CA LEU A 24 7.61 15.75 12.58
C LEU A 24 8.43 14.52 12.15
N LEU A 25 8.75 14.41 10.86
CA LEU A 25 9.58 13.31 10.34
C LEU A 25 11.06 13.47 10.69
N GLU A 26 11.59 14.70 10.65
CA GLU A 26 12.99 15.01 11.02
C GLU A 26 13.23 14.97 12.53
N GLU A 27 12.26 15.41 13.34
CA GLU A 27 12.29 15.38 14.81
C GLU A 27 12.18 13.97 15.42
N THR A 28 12.14 12.92 14.59
CA THR A 28 12.12 11.54 15.08
C THR A 28 13.49 10.86 15.00
N PRO A 29 14.46 11.18 15.89
CA PRO A 29 15.58 10.29 16.18
C PRO A 29 15.22 9.33 17.32
N ALA A 30 15.52 8.05 17.12
CA ALA A 30 15.74 7.01 18.12
C ALA A 30 14.60 6.55 19.06
N ASN A 31 13.50 7.28 19.25
CA ASN A 31 12.45 6.90 20.21
C ASN A 31 11.07 6.68 19.55
N GLY A 32 10.97 5.69 18.67
CA GLY A 32 9.75 4.88 18.51
C GLY A 32 8.48 5.49 17.89
N CYS A 33 8.47 6.71 17.33
CA CYS A 33 7.23 7.27 16.75
C CYS A 33 7.16 7.25 15.21
N ALA A 34 8.25 7.47 14.48
CA ALA A 34 8.28 7.17 13.05
C ALA A 34 8.57 5.67 12.89
N PRO A 35 7.65 4.89 12.29
CA PRO A 35 7.90 3.48 12.01
C PRO A 35 9.14 3.39 11.13
N GLU A 36 10.11 2.57 11.49
CA GLU A 36 11.27 2.21 10.66
C GLU A 36 10.89 1.93 9.18
N PRO A 37 9.73 1.31 8.88
CA PRO A 37 9.21 1.19 7.52
C PRO A 37 8.95 2.50 6.75
N VAL A 38 8.58 3.59 7.40
CA VAL A 38 8.38 4.90 6.75
C VAL A 38 9.71 5.46 6.26
N ARG A 39 10.79 5.28 7.02
CA ARG A 39 12.15 5.66 6.59
C ARG A 39 12.62 4.79 5.42
N MET A 40 12.32 3.50 5.43
CA MET A 40 12.59 2.63 4.26
C MET A 40 11.85 3.12 3.01
N LEU A 41 10.58 3.53 3.15
CA LEU A 41 9.79 4.05 2.04
C LEU A 41 10.36 5.35 1.47
N LEU A 42 10.88 6.24 2.32
CA LEU A 42 11.56 7.47 1.89
C LEU A 42 12.81 7.23 1.05
N GLY A 43 13.46 6.06 1.20
CA GLY A 43 14.60 5.66 0.37
C GLY A 43 14.22 5.23 -1.07
N LEU A 44 12.93 5.08 -1.36
CA LEU A 44 12.46 4.65 -2.68
C LEU A 44 12.29 5.85 -3.62
N LYS A 45 12.80 5.72 -4.85
CA LYS A 45 12.68 6.77 -5.87
C LYS A 45 11.20 7.06 -6.15
N GLY A 46 10.82 8.33 -6.03
CA GLY A 46 9.45 8.81 -6.28
C GLY A 46 8.50 8.74 -5.07
N ILE A 47 8.99 8.34 -3.89
CA ILE A 47 8.22 8.37 -2.65
C ILE A 47 8.69 9.55 -1.78
N GLY A 48 7.82 10.55 -1.60
CA GLY A 48 8.04 11.66 -0.67
C GLY A 48 7.44 11.41 0.72
N PRO A 49 7.75 12.25 1.72
CA PRO A 49 7.32 12.11 3.12
C PRO A 49 5.81 11.98 3.30
N GLY A 50 5.03 12.78 2.58
CA GLY A 50 3.57 12.68 2.59
C GLY A 50 3.06 11.34 2.07
N PHE A 51 3.66 10.85 0.99
CA PHE A 51 3.25 9.58 0.40
C PHE A 51 3.70 8.40 1.25
N ALA A 52 4.90 8.44 1.81
CA ALA A 52 5.43 7.43 2.73
C ALA A 52 4.53 7.27 3.98
N GLY A 53 4.19 8.38 4.64
CA GLY A 53 3.30 8.38 5.81
C GLY A 53 1.88 7.92 5.46
N ALA A 54 1.35 8.34 4.31
CA ALA A 54 0.05 7.90 3.83
C ALA A 54 0.04 6.40 3.49
N LEU A 55 1.10 5.88 2.87
CA LEU A 55 1.20 4.48 2.46
C LEU A 55 1.30 3.55 3.68
N TRP A 56 2.07 3.95 4.68
CA TRP A 56 2.13 3.26 5.96
C TRP A 56 0.78 3.24 6.66
N SER A 57 0.17 4.41 6.89
CA SER A 57 -1.10 4.53 7.62
C SER A 57 -2.28 3.86 6.91
N LYS A 58 -2.30 3.84 5.57
CA LYS A 58 -3.41 3.28 4.80
C LYS A 58 -3.34 1.77 4.59
N GLY A 59 -2.15 1.16 4.64
CA GLY A 59 -2.04 -0.21 4.18
C GLY A 59 -0.84 -0.97 4.69
N LEU A 60 0.34 -0.34 4.70
CA LEU A 60 1.58 -1.07 4.98
C LEU A 60 1.87 -1.30 6.46
N PHE A 61 1.07 -0.74 7.37
CA PHE A 61 1.17 -1.05 8.81
C PHE A 61 0.85 -2.51 9.16
N ARG A 62 0.13 -3.24 8.29
CA ARG A 62 -0.20 -4.65 8.49
C ARG A 62 0.86 -5.56 7.89
N LYS A 63 0.98 -6.78 8.44
CA LYS A 63 1.88 -7.80 7.87
C LYS A 63 1.28 -8.40 6.61
N PHE A 64 2.11 -8.52 5.57
CA PHE A 64 1.80 -9.27 4.36
C PHE A 64 2.78 -10.44 4.23
N ALA A 65 2.28 -11.64 3.95
CA ALA A 65 3.12 -12.81 3.76
C ALA A 65 3.76 -12.87 2.36
N ASN A 66 3.18 -12.18 1.36
CA ASN A 66 3.64 -12.21 -0.02
C ASN A 66 3.25 -10.91 -0.77
N ARG A 67 4.07 -10.48 -1.74
CA ARG A 67 3.79 -9.38 -2.69
C ARG A 67 2.43 -9.50 -3.38
N ARG A 68 1.92 -10.71 -3.62
CA ARG A 68 0.55 -10.92 -4.17
C ARG A 68 -0.54 -10.42 -3.22
N GLN A 69 -0.35 -10.53 -1.91
CA GLN A 69 -1.31 -10.00 -0.94
C GLN A 69 -1.31 -8.46 -0.91
N VAL A 70 -0.14 -7.84 -1.10
CA VAL A 70 -0.02 -6.38 -1.25
C VAL A 70 -0.76 -5.92 -2.50
N ALA A 71 -0.55 -6.60 -3.64
CA ALA A 71 -1.27 -6.32 -4.88
C ALA A 71 -2.78 -6.54 -4.73
N ALA A 72 -3.22 -7.61 -4.05
CA ALA A 72 -4.63 -7.91 -3.83
C ALA A 72 -5.30 -6.84 -2.95
N TYR A 73 -4.60 -6.37 -1.92
CA TYR A 73 -5.05 -5.26 -1.08
C TYR A 73 -5.23 -3.96 -1.88
N ALA A 74 -4.33 -3.71 -2.83
CA ALA A 74 -4.43 -2.57 -3.73
C ALA A 74 -5.45 -2.75 -4.88
N GLY A 75 -6.12 -3.91 -4.98
CA GLY A 75 -7.01 -4.22 -6.10
C GLY A 75 -6.28 -4.49 -7.42
N LEU A 76 -4.96 -4.72 -7.37
CA LEU A 76 -4.06 -4.91 -8.51
C LEU A 76 -3.68 -6.38 -8.75
N ALA A 77 -4.02 -7.30 -7.84
CA ALA A 77 -3.69 -8.71 -8.04
C ALA A 77 -4.57 -9.33 -9.15
N PRO A 78 -3.96 -10.09 -10.07
CA PRO A 78 -4.72 -10.92 -11.00
C PRO A 78 -5.53 -11.97 -10.25
N THR A 79 -6.76 -12.23 -10.69
CA THR A 79 -7.56 -13.35 -10.19
C THR A 79 -6.94 -14.67 -10.68
N PRO A 80 -6.45 -15.54 -9.79
CA PRO A 80 -5.95 -16.84 -10.21
C PRO A 80 -7.11 -17.72 -10.66
N TRP A 81 -7.03 -18.27 -11.88
CA TRP A 81 -7.92 -19.34 -12.32
C TRP A 81 -7.27 -20.67 -11.97
N ASN A 82 -7.85 -21.39 -11.01
CA ASN A 82 -7.48 -22.76 -10.66
C ASN A 82 -8.69 -23.67 -10.88
N SER A 83 -8.68 -24.43 -11.98
CA SER A 83 -9.53 -25.60 -12.17
C SER A 83 -8.64 -26.82 -12.36
N GLY A 84 -8.70 -27.80 -11.45
CA GLY A 84 -7.91 -29.03 -11.54
C GLY A 84 -6.39 -28.79 -11.35
N THR A 85 -5.57 -29.41 -12.21
CA THR A 85 -4.09 -29.37 -12.19
C THR A 85 -3.48 -28.12 -12.84
N ILE A 86 -4.31 -27.20 -13.34
CA ILE A 86 -3.87 -26.03 -14.08
C ILE A 86 -3.85 -24.82 -13.15
N ASN A 87 -2.69 -24.17 -13.04
CA ASN A 87 -2.49 -22.89 -12.37
C ASN A 87 -2.05 -21.86 -13.39
N HIS A 88 -2.93 -20.92 -13.73
CA HIS A 88 -2.64 -19.85 -14.68
C HIS A 88 -3.02 -18.49 -14.09
N GLU A 89 -2.11 -17.52 -14.16
CA GLU A 89 -2.42 -16.13 -13.83
C GLU A 89 -3.16 -15.49 -15.00
N GLN A 90 -4.40 -15.06 -14.81
CA GLN A 90 -5.10 -14.24 -15.80
C GLN A 90 -4.63 -12.80 -15.61
N GLY A 91 -3.90 -12.26 -16.58
CA GLY A 91 -3.39 -10.89 -16.53
C GLY A 91 -4.48 -9.84 -16.29
N VAL A 92 -4.08 -8.63 -15.92
CA VAL A 92 -5.00 -7.51 -15.71
C VAL A 92 -5.57 -7.02 -17.06
N SER A 93 -6.84 -7.30 -17.32
CA SER A 93 -7.54 -6.79 -18.49
C SER A 93 -8.05 -5.36 -18.23
N LYS A 94 -8.30 -4.58 -19.29
CA LYS A 94 -8.88 -3.22 -19.18
C LYS A 94 -10.31 -3.20 -18.59
N ALA A 95 -10.95 -4.36 -18.45
CA ALA A 95 -12.31 -4.50 -17.93
C ALA A 95 -12.41 -4.49 -16.39
N GLY A 96 -11.26 -4.47 -15.69
CA GLY A 96 -11.24 -4.51 -14.22
C GLY A 96 -11.58 -5.89 -13.65
N THR A 97 -11.37 -6.03 -12.34
CA THR A 97 -11.48 -7.31 -11.62
C THR A 97 -12.95 -7.60 -11.24
N PRO A 98 -13.54 -8.74 -11.61
CA PRO A 98 -14.95 -9.05 -11.32
C PRO A 98 -15.21 -9.26 -9.80
N PRO A 99 -16.45 -9.01 -9.32
CA PRO A 99 -16.78 -8.99 -7.89
C PRO A 99 -16.57 -10.30 -7.11
N SER A 100 -16.37 -11.43 -7.78
CA SER A 100 -16.07 -12.74 -7.16
C SER A 100 -14.65 -12.85 -6.62
N ALA A 101 -13.77 -11.88 -6.91
CA ALA A 101 -12.36 -11.84 -6.47
C ALA A 101 -12.15 -11.61 -4.96
N ARG A 102 -13.23 -11.41 -4.19
CA ARG A 102 -13.17 -11.05 -2.75
C ARG A 102 -12.74 -12.21 -1.84
N HIS A 103 -12.68 -13.44 -2.34
CA HIS A 103 -12.42 -14.64 -1.53
C HIS A 103 -11.01 -15.21 -1.74
N PHE A 104 -9.98 -14.46 -1.35
CA PHE A 104 -8.60 -14.97 -1.28
C PHE A 104 -8.39 -15.71 0.05
N ARG A 105 -8.71 -17.02 0.11
CA ARG A 105 -8.34 -17.86 1.26
C ARG A 105 -6.84 -18.14 1.24
N GLY A 106 -6.10 -17.44 2.09
CA GLY A 106 -4.72 -17.81 2.43
C GLY A 106 -4.72 -18.91 3.50
N ASN A 107 -4.41 -20.14 3.12
CA ASN A 107 -3.54 -21.06 3.88
C ASN A 107 -3.43 -22.40 3.14
N GLY A 108 -2.27 -22.69 2.57
CA GLY A 108 -1.84 -24.05 2.28
C GLY A 108 -1.17 -24.64 3.50
N LEU A 109 -1.95 -25.16 4.44
CA LEU A 109 -1.46 -26.22 5.32
C LEU A 109 -1.71 -27.53 4.57
N ALA A 110 -0.65 -28.09 4.01
CA ALA A 110 -0.65 -29.46 3.54
C ALA A 110 -0.95 -30.37 4.74
N LEU A 111 -2.19 -30.85 4.82
CA LEU A 111 -2.51 -32.01 5.64
C LEU A 111 -1.92 -33.22 4.92
N ALA A 112 -0.65 -33.51 5.19
CA ALA A 112 -0.12 -34.84 4.96
C ALA A 112 -0.89 -35.79 5.89
N ALA A 113 -1.92 -36.43 5.35
CA ALA A 113 -2.56 -37.56 6.00
C ALA A 113 -1.57 -38.72 5.97
N ALA A 114 -0.90 -38.94 7.10
CA ALA A 114 -0.45 -40.28 7.45
C ALA A 114 -1.70 -41.12 7.72
N SER A 115 -1.85 -42.24 7.02
CA SER A 115 -2.38 -43.50 7.56
C SER A 115 -2.34 -44.58 6.47
N THR A 116 -1.45 -45.54 6.72
CA THR A 116 -1.47 -46.97 6.36
C THR A 116 -1.48 -47.38 4.90
#